data_AF-A0A2N1C8I3-F1
#
_entry.id   AF-A0A2N1C8I3-F1
#
_cell.length_a   1.000
_cell.length_b   1.000
_cell.length_c   1.000
_cell.angle_alpha   90.00
_cell.angle_beta   90.00
_cell.angle_gamma   90.00
#
_symmetry.space_group_name_H-M   'P 1'
#
loop_
_entity.id
_entity.type
_entity.pdbx_description
1 polymer ?
#
loop_
_entity_poly.entity_id
_entity_poly.type
_entity_poly.pdbx_seq_one_letter_code
_entity_poly.pdbx_strand_id
1 'polypeptide(L)'
;MTKNNTARLAGFVYLLVVVTGIFNLLYVPSQLIVWADAATTVNNIKSNEFLFRSGIAAGVLCYIFFLILPFILFDLFKTVNKKYAVLMVVFAAVSVPLSLFNMIDKFNVLTILSDAQYLDVFTIDQLNAKVMLLLKSYNNGIMIIQIFWGLWLFPFGYLAFKSGYVPKLFGILLMLGCFGYLIKFFGAILYPSIDIPSFVGRPGSLGEIGICLWLLIMGIKDKQLKEK
;
A
#
# COMPACT_ATOMS: atom_id res chain seq x y z
N MET A 1 -12.02 24.59 5.82
CA MET A 1 -12.49 23.81 4.65
C MET A 1 -13.88 23.25 4.97
N THR A 2 -14.82 23.25 4.03
CA THR A 2 -16.10 22.53 4.23
C THR A 2 -15.83 21.03 4.32
N LYS A 3 -16.69 20.26 4.99
CA LYS A 3 -16.54 18.79 5.06
C LYS A 3 -16.48 18.15 3.67
N ASN A 4 -17.21 18.70 2.71
CA ASN A 4 -17.20 18.21 1.33
C ASN A 4 -15.86 18.46 0.63
N ASN A 5 -15.24 19.63 0.83
CA ASN A 5 -13.91 19.93 0.30
C ASN A 5 -12.85 19.02 0.95
N THR A 6 -12.96 18.75 2.26
CA THR A 6 -12.09 17.79 2.95
C THR A 6 -12.25 16.38 2.39
N ALA A 7 -13.48 15.93 2.10
CA ALA A 7 -13.71 14.63 1.48
C ALA A 7 -13.10 14.53 0.08
N ARG A 8 -13.29 15.55 -0.76
CA ARG A 8 -12.67 15.58 -2.10
C ARG A 8 -11.15 15.59 -2.05
N LEU A 9 -10.57 16.36 -1.12
CA LEU A 9 -9.13 16.35 -0.88
C LEU A 9 -8.65 14.96 -0.42
N ALA A 10 -9.38 14.30 0.48
CA ALA A 10 -9.07 12.94 0.90
C ALA A 10 -9.11 11.97 -0.28
N GLY A 11 -10.16 12.03 -1.11
CA GLY A 11 -10.27 11.21 -2.31
C GLY A 11 -9.15 11.45 -3.33
N PHE A 12 -8.73 12.70 -3.51
CA PHE A 12 -7.62 13.05 -4.39
C PHE A 12 -6.28 12.50 -3.89
N VAL A 13 -5.95 12.72 -2.61
CA VAL A 13 -4.72 12.19 -2.01
C VAL A 13 -4.75 10.66 -2.03
N TYR A 14 -5.91 10.04 -1.78
CA TYR A 14 -6.05 8.60 -1.87
C TYR A 14 -5.84 8.08 -3.29
N LEU A 15 -6.31 8.80 -4.32
CA LEU A 15 -6.04 8.43 -5.71
C LEU A 15 -4.54 8.45 -6.02
N LEU A 16 -3.81 9.45 -5.51
CA LEU A 16 -2.35 9.49 -5.64
C LEU A 16 -1.68 8.27 -5.00
N VAL A 17 -2.12 7.85 -3.80
CA VAL A 17 -1.66 6.62 -3.14
C VAL A 17 -1.94 5.40 -4.01
N VAL A 18 -3.15 5.26 -4.55
CA VAL A 18 -3.53 4.12 -5.39
C VAL A 18 -2.69 4.05 -6.66
N VAL A 19 -2.54 5.15 -7.39
CA VAL A 19 -1.80 5.20 -8.66
C VAL A 19 -0.31 4.91 -8.43
N THR A 20 0.31 5.58 -7.46
CA THR A 20 1.73 5.38 -7.15
C THR A 20 2.00 3.99 -6.56
N GLY A 21 1.07 3.47 -5.75
CA GLY A 21 1.11 2.11 -5.22
C GLY A 21 1.01 1.03 -6.30
N ILE A 22 0.03 1.13 -7.21
CA ILE A 22 -0.10 0.19 -8.35
C ILE A 22 1.18 0.21 -9.20
N PHE A 23 1.72 1.40 -9.48
CA PHE A 23 2.93 1.52 -10.28
C PHE A 23 4.14 0.83 -9.61
N ASN A 24 4.40 1.12 -8.33
CA ASN A 24 5.56 0.58 -7.59
C ASN A 24 5.42 -0.91 -7.21
N LEU A 25 4.23 -1.37 -6.85
CA LEU A 25 4.00 -2.72 -6.31
C LEU A 25 3.57 -3.75 -7.35
N LEU A 26 2.95 -3.33 -8.45
CA LEU A 26 2.43 -4.24 -9.47
C LEU A 26 3.13 -4.04 -10.81
N TYR A 27 3.08 -2.82 -11.36
CA TYR A 27 3.58 -2.57 -12.71
C TYR A 27 5.09 -2.78 -12.83
N VAL A 28 5.91 -2.03 -12.07
CA VAL A 28 7.37 -2.11 -12.15
C VAL A 28 7.89 -3.55 -11.90
N PRO A 29 7.46 -4.26 -10.84
CA PRO A 29 7.85 -5.65 -10.63
C PRO A 29 7.46 -6.59 -11.76
N SER A 30 6.26 -6.42 -12.36
CA SER A 30 5.79 -7.28 -13.46
C SER A 30 6.62 -7.15 -14.74
N GLN A 31 7.27 -6.00 -14.95
CA GLN A 31 8.11 -5.76 -16.12
C GLN A 31 9.56 -6.22 -15.90
N LEU A 32 10.02 -6.25 -14.64
CA LEU A 32 11.45 -6.40 -14.34
C LEU A 32 11.81 -7.74 -13.71
N ILE A 33 10.91 -8.34 -12.90
CA ILE A 33 11.27 -9.45 -12.01
C ILE A 33 10.76 -10.78 -12.56
N VAL A 34 11.70 -11.69 -12.82
CA VAL A 34 11.44 -13.09 -13.13
C VAL A 34 11.94 -13.94 -11.96
N TRP A 35 11.04 -14.30 -11.03
CA TRP A 35 11.42 -14.95 -9.77
C TRP A 35 12.17 -16.28 -9.93
N ALA A 36 12.00 -16.96 -11.05
CA ALA A 36 12.67 -18.22 -11.36
C ALA A 36 14.06 -18.04 -12.02
N ASP A 37 14.41 -16.82 -12.45
CA ASP A 37 15.65 -16.55 -13.19
C ASP A 37 16.30 -15.23 -12.73
N ALA A 38 17.38 -15.37 -11.96
CA ALA A 38 18.14 -14.27 -11.42
C ALA A 38 18.86 -13.46 -12.51
N ALA A 39 19.45 -14.13 -13.51
CA ALA A 39 20.22 -13.48 -14.57
C ALA A 39 19.29 -12.63 -15.44
N THR A 40 18.12 -13.18 -15.83
CA THR A 40 17.11 -12.43 -16.58
C THR A 40 16.59 -11.23 -15.78
N THR A 41 16.32 -11.40 -14.48
CA THR A 41 15.89 -10.27 -13.62
C THR A 41 16.92 -9.15 -13.58
N VAL A 42 18.20 -9.48 -13.39
CA VAL A 42 19.28 -8.49 -13.36
C VAL A 42 19.42 -7.79 -14.70
N ASN A 43 19.37 -8.53 -15.81
CA ASN A 43 19.44 -7.95 -17.15
C ASN A 43 18.26 -7.01 -17.44
N ASN A 44 17.04 -7.36 -17.02
CA ASN A 44 15.88 -6.49 -17.16
C ASN A 44 16.05 -5.18 -16.37
N ILE A 45 16.54 -5.25 -15.13
CA ILE A 45 16.79 -4.08 -14.29
C ILE A 45 17.88 -3.19 -14.89
N LYS A 46 19.01 -3.77 -15.33
CA LYS A 46 20.08 -3.01 -15.98
C LYS A 46 19.61 -2.34 -17.28
N SER A 47 18.87 -3.06 -18.10
CA SER A 47 18.36 -2.54 -19.38
C SER A 47 17.27 -1.46 -19.20
N ASN A 48 16.55 -1.49 -18.08
CA ASN A 48 15.45 -0.57 -17.77
C ASN A 48 15.65 0.13 -16.41
N GLU A 49 16.86 0.60 -16.14
CA GLU A 49 17.22 1.15 -14.83
C GLU A 49 16.34 2.35 -14.43
N PHE A 50 15.98 3.20 -15.39
CA PHE A 50 15.06 4.32 -15.15
C PHE A 50 13.68 3.86 -14.66
N LEU A 51 13.16 2.74 -15.20
CA LEU A 51 11.90 2.16 -14.74
C LEU A 51 12.01 1.67 -13.29
N PHE A 52 13.14 1.04 -12.94
CA PHE A 52 13.38 0.60 -11.56
C PHE A 52 13.48 1.79 -10.60
N ARG A 53 14.26 2.83 -10.94
CA ARG A 53 14.42 4.06 -10.15
C ARG A 53 13.12 4.85 -10.01
N SER A 54 12.34 4.97 -11.07
CA SER A 54 11.02 5.62 -11.01
C SER A 54 10.03 4.83 -10.14
N GLY A 55 10.13 3.49 -10.14
CA GLY A 55 9.40 2.64 -9.20
C GLY A 55 9.73 2.95 -7.74
N ILE A 56 11.01 3.11 -7.40
CA ILE A 56 11.45 3.53 -6.05
C ILE A 56 10.87 4.91 -5.70
N ALA A 57 11.01 5.89 -6.59
CA ALA A 57 10.49 7.24 -6.36
C ALA A 57 8.97 7.25 -6.14
N ALA A 58 8.22 6.50 -6.97
CA ALA A 58 6.78 6.34 -6.80
C ALA A 58 6.42 5.64 -5.48
N GLY A 59 7.21 4.66 -5.03
CA GLY A 59 7.05 4.02 -3.73
C GLY A 59 7.20 5.01 -2.57
N VAL A 60 8.25 5.83 -2.59
CA VAL A 60 8.47 6.88 -1.57
C VAL A 60 7.33 7.89 -1.55
N LEU A 61 6.91 8.38 -2.73
CA LEU A 61 5.76 9.29 -2.85
C LEU A 61 4.46 8.66 -2.34
N CYS A 62 4.21 7.39 -2.66
CA CYS A 62 3.07 6.63 -2.17
C CYS A 62 2.98 6.66 -0.64
N TYR A 63 4.10 6.38 0.05
CA TYR A 63 4.12 6.36 1.51
C TYR A 63 4.00 7.75 2.15
N ILE A 64 4.52 8.79 1.50
CA ILE A 64 4.31 10.18 1.92
C ILE A 64 2.83 10.57 1.78
N PHE A 65 2.20 10.28 0.64
CA PHE A 65 0.77 10.55 0.46
C PHE A 65 -0.09 9.71 1.41
N PHE A 66 0.32 8.47 1.68
CA PHE A 66 -0.35 7.60 2.65
C PHE A 66 -0.20 8.09 4.09
N LEU A 67 0.87 8.81 4.42
CA LEU A 67 0.98 9.48 5.71
C LEU A 67 -0.02 10.64 5.82
N ILE A 68 -0.18 11.42 4.75
CA ILE A 68 -1.04 12.62 4.72
C ILE A 68 -2.53 12.25 4.75
N LEU A 69 -2.92 11.24 3.97
CA LEU A 69 -4.30 10.77 3.82
C LEU A 69 -5.07 10.58 5.15
N PRO A 70 -4.58 9.81 6.14
CA PRO A 70 -5.31 9.55 7.37
C PRO A 70 -5.49 10.81 8.22
N PHE A 71 -4.63 11.83 8.13
CA PHE A 71 -4.87 13.11 8.80
C PHE A 71 -6.05 13.88 8.19
N ILE A 72 -6.19 13.85 6.85
CA ILE A 72 -7.35 14.45 6.18
C ILE A 72 -8.62 13.69 6.54
N LEU A 73 -8.56 12.35 6.54
CA LEU A 73 -9.67 11.50 6.96
C LEU A 73 -10.00 11.67 8.45
N PHE A 74 -9.01 11.93 9.31
CA PHE A 74 -9.25 12.25 10.71
C PHE A 74 -10.13 13.48 10.86
N ASP A 75 -9.84 14.56 10.14
CA ASP A 75 -10.68 15.76 10.16
C ASP A 75 -12.10 15.49 9.65
N LEU A 76 -12.25 14.58 8.68
CA LEU A 76 -13.54 14.17 8.16
C LEU A 76 -14.36 13.36 9.18
N PHE A 77 -13.73 12.40 9.86
CA PHE A 77 -14.41 11.40 10.69
C PHE A 77 -14.34 11.64 12.21
N LYS A 78 -13.54 12.61 12.71
CA LYS A 78 -13.40 12.89 14.14
C LYS A 78 -14.71 13.17 14.87
N THR A 79 -15.70 13.75 14.18
CA THR A 79 -17.03 14.03 14.75
C THR A 79 -17.92 12.80 14.86
N VAL A 80 -17.57 11.70 14.18
CA VAL A 80 -18.31 10.42 14.22
C VAL A 80 -17.85 9.60 15.41
N ASN A 81 -16.54 9.36 15.51
CA ASN A 81 -15.93 8.76 16.70
C ASN A 81 -14.43 9.09 16.76
N LYS A 82 -14.05 9.94 17.70
CA LYS A 82 -12.66 10.40 17.85
C LYS A 82 -11.69 9.25 18.13
N LYS A 83 -12.07 8.24 18.92
CA LYS A 83 -11.18 7.12 19.28
C LYS A 83 -10.79 6.30 18.06
N TYR A 84 -11.77 5.90 17.24
CA TYR A 84 -11.49 5.17 16.00
C TYR A 84 -10.77 6.03 14.97
N ALA A 85 -11.06 7.34 14.90
CA ALA A 85 -10.33 8.25 14.00
C ALA A 85 -8.84 8.34 14.37
N VAL A 86 -8.51 8.43 15.67
CA VAL A 86 -7.12 8.37 16.14
C VAL A 86 -6.49 7.01 15.80
N LEU A 87 -7.20 5.90 16.04
CA LEU A 87 -6.68 4.56 15.80
C LEU A 87 -6.33 4.33 14.31
N MET A 88 -7.17 4.83 13.40
CA MET A 88 -6.91 4.85 11.96
C MET A 88 -5.60 5.58 11.63
N VAL A 89 -5.39 6.76 12.19
CA VAL A 89 -4.15 7.54 11.99
C VAL A 89 -2.95 6.80 12.54
N VAL A 90 -3.03 6.27 13.75
CA VAL A 90 -1.91 5.57 14.41
C VAL A 90 -1.46 4.37 13.58
N PHE A 91 -2.37 3.49 13.16
CA PHE A 91 -2.01 2.31 12.38
C PHE A 91 -1.41 2.68 11.01
N ALA A 92 -1.97 3.67 10.32
CA ALA A 92 -1.41 4.13 9.06
C ALA A 92 -0.03 4.77 9.25
N ALA A 93 0.13 5.66 10.24
CA ALA A 93 1.37 6.38 10.50
C ALA A 93 2.52 5.44 10.92
N VAL A 94 2.25 4.37 11.68
CA VAL A 94 3.26 3.36 12.05
C VAL A 94 3.76 2.58 10.82
N SER A 95 2.88 2.34 9.83
CA SER A 95 3.26 1.60 8.62
C SER A 95 4.23 2.36 7.71
N VAL A 96 4.17 3.70 7.71
CA VAL A 96 4.95 4.57 6.82
C VAL A 96 6.46 4.46 7.03
N PRO A 97 7.02 4.65 8.25
CA PRO A 97 8.46 4.51 8.47
C PRO A 97 8.95 3.08 8.20
N LEU A 98 8.15 2.06 8.52
CA LEU A 98 8.48 0.67 8.18
C LEU A 98 8.57 0.47 6.66
N SER A 99 7.65 1.08 5.91
CA SER A 99 7.62 1.02 4.45
C SER A 99 8.79 1.74 3.80
N LEU A 100 9.14 2.93 4.30
CA LEU A 100 10.28 3.70 3.83
C LEU A 100 11.60 2.99 4.16
N PHE A 101 11.72 2.40 5.34
CA PHE A 101 12.88 1.59 5.69
C PHE A 101 13.01 0.37 4.76
N ASN A 102 11.90 -0.30 4.45
CA ASN A 102 11.91 -1.44 3.53
C ASN A 102 12.33 -1.06 2.09
N MET A 103 12.20 0.21 1.67
CA MET A 103 12.72 0.69 0.38
C MET A 103 14.25 0.59 0.26
N ILE A 104 14.98 0.53 1.38
CA ILE A 104 16.45 0.41 1.39
C ILE A 104 16.90 -0.81 0.56
N ASP A 105 16.16 -1.92 0.59
CA ASP A 105 16.50 -3.11 -0.20
C ASP A 105 16.53 -2.83 -1.70
N LYS A 106 15.65 -1.95 -2.20
CA LYS A 106 15.67 -1.54 -3.62
C LYS A 106 16.84 -0.61 -3.93
N PHE A 107 17.23 0.27 -3.00
CA PHE A 107 18.45 1.06 -3.16
C PHE A 107 19.69 0.17 -3.17
N ASN A 108 19.74 -0.84 -2.29
CA ASN A 108 20.83 -1.81 -2.24
C ASN A 108 20.91 -2.65 -3.52
N VAL A 109 19.79 -2.94 -4.21
CA VAL A 109 19.82 -3.55 -5.55
C VAL A 109 20.59 -2.66 -6.53
N LEU A 110 20.33 -1.35 -6.55
CA LEU A 110 21.09 -0.42 -7.40
C LEU A 110 22.57 -0.37 -7.01
N THR A 111 22.88 -0.43 -5.72
CA THR A 111 24.26 -0.50 -5.24
C THR A 111 24.98 -1.75 -5.73
N ILE A 112 24.34 -2.92 -5.65
CA ILE A 112 24.92 -4.20 -6.10
C ILE A 112 25.07 -4.25 -7.63
N LEU A 113 24.17 -3.59 -8.36
CA LEU A 113 24.22 -3.54 -9.81
C LEU A 113 25.14 -2.45 -10.37
N SER A 114 25.75 -1.63 -9.50
CA SER A 114 26.74 -0.63 -9.90
C SER A 114 28.08 -1.28 -10.26
N ASP A 115 28.89 -0.57 -11.04
CA ASP A 115 30.24 -1.01 -11.42
C ASP A 115 31.30 -0.60 -10.38
N ALA A 116 30.95 -0.65 -9.09
CA ALA A 116 31.84 -0.23 -8.02
C ALA A 116 32.92 -1.29 -7.75
N GLN A 117 34.19 -0.88 -7.70
CA GLN A 117 35.36 -1.77 -7.58
C GLN A 117 35.33 -2.73 -6.37
N TYR A 118 34.70 -2.36 -5.25
CA TYR A 118 34.60 -3.25 -4.09
C TYR A 118 33.70 -4.46 -4.33
N LEU A 119 32.92 -4.48 -5.43
CA LEU A 119 32.09 -5.60 -5.83
C LEU A 119 32.83 -6.64 -6.68
N ASP A 120 34.03 -6.32 -7.18
CA ASP A 120 34.84 -7.20 -8.05
C ASP A 120 35.28 -8.50 -7.35
N VAL A 121 35.18 -8.53 -6.01
CA VAL A 121 35.40 -9.74 -5.20
C VAL A 121 34.32 -10.80 -5.37
N PHE A 122 33.15 -10.41 -5.90
CA PHE A 122 32.02 -11.31 -6.12
C PHE A 122 31.96 -11.80 -7.57
N THR A 123 31.55 -13.04 -7.76
CA THR A 123 31.20 -13.53 -9.09
C THR A 123 29.86 -12.97 -9.56
N ILE A 124 29.60 -12.98 -10.86
CA ILE A 124 28.33 -12.54 -11.44
C ILE A 124 27.14 -13.30 -10.84
N ASP A 125 27.27 -14.62 -10.67
CA ASP A 125 26.22 -15.44 -10.06
C ASP A 125 25.95 -15.06 -8.59
N GLN A 126 27.00 -14.69 -7.85
CA GLN A 126 26.85 -14.20 -6.47
C GLN A 126 26.13 -12.84 -6.43
N LEU A 127 26.45 -11.93 -7.34
CA LEU A 127 25.75 -10.64 -7.45
C LEU A 127 24.28 -10.84 -7.82
N ASN A 128 23.99 -11.70 -8.80
CA ASN A 128 22.63 -12.03 -9.22
C ASN A 128 21.80 -12.63 -8.06
N ALA A 129 22.38 -13.57 -7.31
CA ALA A 129 21.73 -14.16 -6.14
C ALA A 129 21.47 -13.12 -5.04
N LYS A 130 22.41 -12.19 -4.79
CA LYS A 130 22.22 -11.10 -3.82
C LYS A 130 21.10 -10.14 -4.24
N VAL A 131 20.98 -9.81 -5.53
CA VAL A 131 19.86 -9.00 -6.04
C VAL A 131 18.53 -9.69 -5.77
N MET A 132 18.42 -10.99 -6.09
CA MET A 132 17.20 -11.75 -5.82
C MET A 132 16.88 -11.83 -4.33
N LEU A 133 17.90 -11.98 -3.47
CA LEU A 133 17.73 -11.99 -2.01
C LEU A 133 17.17 -10.65 -1.51
N LEU A 134 17.67 -9.52 -2.00
CA LEU A 134 17.17 -8.19 -1.64
C LEU A 134 15.72 -7.97 -2.13
N LEU A 135 15.41 -8.37 -3.37
CA LEU A 135 14.04 -8.32 -3.88
C LEU A 135 13.08 -9.19 -3.06
N LYS A 136 13.55 -10.36 -2.62
CA LYS A 136 12.77 -11.25 -1.73
C LYS A 136 12.62 -10.65 -0.33
N SER A 137 13.68 -10.06 0.22
CA SER A 137 13.68 -9.34 1.51
C SER A 137 12.66 -8.21 1.48
N TYR A 138 12.67 -7.39 0.44
CA TYR A 138 11.68 -6.35 0.21
C TYR A 138 10.24 -6.89 0.24
N ASN A 139 9.96 -7.99 -0.47
CA ASN A 139 8.64 -8.62 -0.48
C ASN A 139 8.23 -9.17 0.89
N ASN A 140 9.16 -9.76 1.64
CA ASN A 140 8.92 -10.22 3.00
C ASN A 140 8.61 -9.03 3.92
N GLY A 141 9.32 -7.91 3.77
CA GLY A 141 9.03 -6.67 4.49
C GLY A 141 7.64 -6.14 4.18
N ILE A 142 7.24 -6.12 2.90
CA ILE A 142 5.87 -5.75 2.50
C ILE A 142 4.83 -6.64 3.17
N MET A 143 5.08 -7.94 3.27
CA MET A 143 4.17 -8.88 3.94
C MET A 143 3.97 -8.52 5.43
N ILE A 144 5.02 -8.09 6.14
CA ILE A 144 4.89 -7.62 7.54
C ILE A 144 4.14 -6.28 7.61
N ILE A 145 4.48 -5.35 6.72
CA ILE A 145 3.85 -4.02 6.65
C ILE A 145 2.34 -4.14 6.38
N GLN A 146 1.93 -5.12 5.57
CA GLN A 146 0.53 -5.38 5.24
C GLN A 146 -0.36 -5.61 6.47
N ILE A 147 0.19 -6.03 7.62
CA ILE A 147 -0.55 -6.09 8.88
C ILE A 147 -1.12 -4.72 9.21
N PHE A 148 -0.31 -3.66 9.16
CA PHE A 148 -0.74 -2.31 9.46
C PHE A 148 -1.64 -1.72 8.36
N TRP A 149 -1.41 -2.10 7.09
CA TRP A 149 -2.35 -1.79 6.00
C TRP A 149 -3.70 -2.51 6.14
N GLY A 150 -3.76 -3.65 6.83
CA GLY A 150 -5.03 -4.25 7.23
C GLY A 150 -5.65 -3.53 8.42
N LEU A 151 -4.87 -3.34 9.48
CA LEU A 151 -5.35 -2.81 10.76
C LEU A 151 -5.94 -1.41 10.66
N TRP A 152 -5.42 -0.52 9.80
CA TRP A 152 -6.02 0.82 9.62
C TRP A 152 -7.35 0.79 8.84
N LEU A 153 -7.59 -0.22 8.00
CA LEU A 153 -8.85 -0.36 7.24
C LEU A 153 -10.02 -0.67 8.15
N PHE A 154 -9.79 -1.31 9.29
CA PHE A 154 -10.85 -1.61 10.25
C PHE A 154 -11.48 -0.35 10.87
N PRO A 155 -10.73 0.54 11.56
CA PRO A 155 -11.28 1.79 12.08
C PRO A 155 -11.78 2.70 10.96
N PHE A 156 -11.11 2.75 9.81
CA PHE A 156 -11.56 3.54 8.67
C PHE A 156 -12.91 3.04 8.14
N GLY A 157 -13.04 1.73 7.90
CA GLY A 157 -14.27 1.09 7.46
C GLY A 157 -15.42 1.22 8.47
N TYR A 158 -15.12 1.11 9.76
CA TYR A 158 -16.08 1.34 10.84
C TYR A 158 -16.61 2.79 10.83
N LEU A 159 -15.71 3.77 10.71
CA LEU A 159 -16.08 5.19 10.62
C LEU A 159 -16.91 5.47 9.37
N ALA A 160 -16.50 4.95 8.21
CA ALA A 160 -17.23 5.05 6.95
C ALA A 160 -18.66 4.48 7.11
N PHE A 161 -18.79 3.29 7.71
CA PHE A 161 -20.08 2.63 7.96
C PHE A 161 -20.99 3.43 8.92
N LYS A 162 -20.43 3.97 10.01
CA LYS A 162 -21.20 4.72 11.03
C LYS A 162 -21.54 6.16 10.62
N SER A 163 -20.69 6.80 9.83
CA SER A 163 -20.82 8.23 9.50
C SER A 163 -22.07 8.57 8.69
N GLY A 164 -22.49 7.67 7.79
CA GLY A 164 -23.49 7.97 6.76
C GLY A 164 -22.97 8.89 5.63
N TYR A 165 -21.69 9.28 5.63
CA TYR A 165 -21.11 10.17 4.61
C TYR A 165 -20.90 9.46 3.27
N VAL A 166 -20.59 8.17 3.31
CA VAL A 166 -20.34 7.30 2.15
C VAL A 166 -21.25 6.07 2.21
N PRO A 167 -21.45 5.34 1.09
CA PRO A 167 -22.19 4.07 1.10
C PRO A 167 -21.62 3.09 2.14
N LYS A 168 -22.51 2.53 2.97
CA LYS A 168 -22.14 1.57 4.02
C LYS A 168 -21.40 0.34 3.48
N LEU A 169 -21.67 -0.03 2.21
CA LEU A 169 -21.00 -1.12 1.52
C LEU A 169 -19.48 -0.95 1.53
N PHE A 170 -18.95 0.26 1.27
CA PHE A 170 -17.51 0.49 1.29
C PHE A 170 -16.93 0.29 2.69
N GLY A 171 -17.63 0.75 3.73
CA GLY A 171 -17.21 0.51 5.11
C GLY A 171 -17.08 -0.98 5.45
N ILE A 172 -18.04 -1.79 4.99
CA ILE A 172 -18.02 -3.25 5.16
C ILE A 172 -16.85 -3.88 4.38
N LEU A 173 -16.67 -3.49 3.12
CA LEU A 173 -15.58 -3.98 2.27
C LEU A 173 -14.19 -3.69 2.87
N LEU A 174 -13.99 -2.50 3.43
CA LEU A 174 -12.75 -2.12 4.12
C LEU A 174 -12.50 -2.97 5.37
N MET A 175 -13.53 -3.18 6.20
CA MET A 175 -13.42 -4.04 7.39
C MET A 175 -13.11 -5.50 7.00
N LEU A 176 -13.74 -6.03 5.94
CA LEU A 176 -13.39 -7.35 5.39
C LEU A 176 -11.97 -7.38 4.83
N GLY A 177 -11.52 -6.27 4.22
CA GLY A 177 -10.15 -6.07 3.77
C GLY A 177 -9.12 -6.23 4.89
N CYS A 178 -9.39 -5.68 6.07
CA CYS A 178 -8.55 -5.87 7.26
C CYS A 178 -8.32 -7.36 7.55
N PHE A 179 -9.41 -8.14 7.67
CA PHE A 179 -9.30 -9.57 7.90
C PHE A 179 -8.62 -10.29 6.74
N GLY A 180 -8.83 -9.85 5.50
CA GLY A 180 -8.14 -10.39 4.33
C GLY A 180 -6.62 -10.26 4.42
N TYR A 181 -6.11 -9.10 4.84
CA TYR A 181 -4.68 -8.89 5.07
C TYR A 181 -4.15 -9.77 6.20
N LEU A 182 -4.85 -9.83 7.33
CA LEU A 182 -4.43 -10.64 8.48
C LEU A 182 -4.43 -12.14 8.17
N ILE A 183 -5.46 -12.64 7.48
CA ILE A 183 -5.54 -14.04 7.05
C ILE A 183 -4.36 -14.38 6.13
N LYS A 184 -4.07 -13.52 5.14
CA LYS A 184 -2.93 -13.73 4.24
C LYS A 184 -1.59 -13.76 5.00
N PHE A 185 -1.38 -12.82 5.92
CA PHE A 185 -0.16 -12.76 6.71
C PHE A 185 0.01 -14.01 7.58
N PHE A 186 -0.96 -14.30 8.45
CA PHE A 186 -0.88 -15.42 9.39
C PHE A 186 -0.88 -16.76 8.67
N GLY A 187 -1.62 -16.89 7.58
CA GLY A 187 -1.62 -18.13 6.83
C GLY A 187 -0.30 -18.40 6.12
N ALA A 188 0.32 -17.39 5.51
CA ALA A 188 1.62 -17.60 4.88
C ALA A 188 2.76 -17.88 5.91
N ILE A 189 2.63 -17.44 7.17
CA ILE A 189 3.60 -17.77 8.24
C ILE A 189 3.31 -19.13 8.89
N LEU A 190 2.07 -19.36 9.31
CA LEU A 190 1.71 -20.54 10.11
C LEU A 190 1.44 -21.78 9.24
N TYR A 191 1.04 -21.57 7.98
CA TYR A 191 0.64 -22.61 7.05
C TYR A 191 1.21 -22.37 5.64
N PRO A 192 2.56 -22.33 5.48
CA PRO A 192 3.20 -21.96 4.22
C PRO A 192 2.89 -22.91 3.04
N SER A 193 2.38 -24.11 3.31
CA SER A 193 1.94 -25.08 2.30
C SER A 193 0.50 -24.87 1.81
N ILE A 194 -0.28 -24.00 2.48
CA ILE A 194 -1.66 -23.69 2.10
C ILE A 194 -1.66 -22.46 1.19
N ASP A 195 -2.13 -22.64 -0.04
CA ASP A 195 -2.38 -21.52 -0.93
C ASP A 195 -3.66 -20.78 -0.51
N ILE A 196 -3.51 -19.56 0.03
CA ILE A 196 -4.65 -18.74 0.39
C ILE A 196 -5.24 -18.13 -0.88
N PRO A 197 -6.53 -18.40 -1.19
CA PRO A 197 -7.12 -17.91 -2.42
C PRO A 197 -7.03 -16.39 -2.58
N SER A 198 -6.71 -15.94 -3.80
CA SER A 198 -6.56 -14.52 -4.12
C SER A 198 -7.80 -13.67 -3.79
N PHE A 199 -8.99 -14.28 -3.81
CA PHE A 199 -10.26 -13.59 -3.52
C PHE A 199 -10.35 -13.04 -2.09
N VAL A 200 -9.60 -13.60 -1.14
CA VAL A 200 -9.57 -13.15 0.27
C VAL A 200 -9.15 -11.68 0.39
N GLY A 201 -8.32 -11.18 -0.53
CA GLY A 201 -7.89 -9.77 -0.55
C GLY A 201 -8.80 -8.83 -1.36
N ARG A 202 -9.68 -9.35 -2.23
CA ARG A 202 -10.49 -8.53 -3.15
C ARG A 202 -11.42 -7.53 -2.45
N PRO A 203 -12.08 -7.86 -1.32
CA PRO A 203 -12.92 -6.89 -0.62
C PRO A 203 -12.17 -5.62 -0.22
N GLY A 204 -10.91 -5.75 0.24
CA GLY A 204 -10.07 -4.61 0.59
C GLY A 204 -9.86 -3.68 -0.60
N SER A 205 -9.32 -4.21 -1.71
CA SER A 205 -9.06 -3.42 -2.91
C SER A 205 -10.33 -2.75 -3.47
N LEU A 206 -11.46 -3.46 -3.48
CA LEU A 206 -12.75 -2.90 -3.91
C LEU A 206 -13.25 -1.80 -2.95
N GLY A 207 -13.08 -2.00 -1.65
CA GLY A 207 -13.44 -1.01 -0.63
C GLY A 207 -12.60 0.26 -0.74
N GLU A 208 -11.28 0.11 -0.89
CA GLU A 208 -10.32 1.22 -0.99
C GLU A 208 -10.50 2.03 -2.28
N ILE A 209 -10.53 1.37 -3.43
CA ILE A 209 -10.76 2.05 -4.73
C ILE A 209 -12.16 2.67 -4.75
N GLY A 210 -13.17 1.93 -4.27
CA GLY A 210 -14.55 2.41 -4.22
C GLY A 210 -14.72 3.65 -3.36
N ILE A 211 -14.18 3.66 -2.14
CA ILE A 211 -14.27 4.83 -1.26
C ILE A 211 -13.41 5.98 -1.75
N CYS A 212 -12.23 5.72 -2.32
CA CYS A 212 -11.37 6.72 -2.95
C CYS A 212 -12.13 7.49 -4.04
N LEU A 213 -12.70 6.77 -5.00
CA LEU A 213 -13.47 7.35 -6.09
C LEU A 213 -14.73 8.07 -5.60
N TRP A 214 -15.43 7.49 -4.61
CA TRP A 214 -16.61 8.12 -4.02
C TRP A 214 -16.26 9.47 -3.38
N LEU A 215 -15.24 9.50 -2.51
CA LEU A 215 -14.81 10.72 -1.82
C LEU A 215 -14.35 11.79 -2.82
N LEU A 216 -13.66 11.39 -3.89
CA LEU A 216 -13.15 12.29 -4.92
C LEU A 216 -14.28 12.93 -5.75
N ILE A 217 -15.25 12.13 -6.22
CA ILE A 217 -16.28 12.57 -7.17
C ILE A 217 -17.50 13.12 -6.43
N MET A 218 -18.06 12.30 -5.53
CA MET A 218 -19.32 12.57 -4.84
C MET A 218 -19.11 13.37 -3.56
N GLY A 219 -17.96 13.22 -2.89
CA GLY A 219 -17.70 13.84 -1.59
C GLY A 219 -18.51 13.18 -0.47
N ILE A 220 -19.16 13.98 0.39
CA ILE A 220 -20.06 13.46 1.44
C ILE A 220 -21.53 13.53 1.04
N LYS A 221 -22.31 12.52 1.43
CA LYS A 221 -23.77 12.62 1.39
C LYS A 221 -24.24 13.62 2.45
N ASP A 222 -24.87 14.72 2.02
CA ASP A 222 -25.52 15.63 2.95
C ASP A 222 -26.76 14.98 3.56
N LYS A 223 -26.90 15.12 4.88
CA LYS A 223 -28.03 14.58 5.64
C LYS A 223 -29.31 15.41 5.47
N GLN A 224 -29.27 16.55 4.77
CA GLN A 224 -30.38 17.51 4.68
C GLN A 224 -31.47 17.19 3.64
N LEU A 225 -31.43 16.07 2.93
CA LEU A 225 -32.46 15.70 1.93
C LEU A 225 -33.26 14.44 2.33
N LYS A 226 -33.65 14.33 3.61
CA LYS A 226 -34.60 13.30 4.09
C LYS A 226 -35.69 13.86 5.00
N GLU A 227 -36.10 15.10 4.77
CA GLU A 227 -37.37 15.63 5.26
C GLU A 227 -38.12 16.27 4.09
N LYS A 228 -38.82 15.45 3.33
CA LYS A 228 -40.03 15.79 2.58
C LYS A 228 -40.91 14.55 2.52
#